data_AF-A0A254TQM3-F1
#
_entry.id   AF-A0A254TQM3-F1
#
_cell.length_a   1.000
_cell.length_b   1.000
_cell.length_c   1.000
_cell.angle_alpha   90.00
_cell.angle_beta   90.00
_cell.angle_gamma   90.00
#
_symmetry.space_group_name_H-M   'P 1'
#
loop_
_entity.id
_entity.type
_entity.pdbx_description
1 polymer ?
#
loop_
_entity_poly.entity_id
_entity_poly.type
_entity_poly.pdbx_seq_one_letter_code
_entity_poly.pdbx_strand_id
1 'polypeptide(L)'
;MSAPMLSRRLLLTETVSSAAAVGRWSRFAINASVWSHNWLKPAAISLNIPGIMEGLWDSVLRAVPKKKTSHMKKRHRQMAGKALKDVKSLSTCSGCGQVKRSHVLCPHCVESVKKQWKQTQTA
;
A
#
# COMPACT_ATOMS: atom_id res chain seq x y z
N MET A 1 -36.76 -25.24 -29.09
CA MET A 1 -37.20 -23.83 -29.12
C MET A 1 -36.22 -23.06 -28.25
N SER A 2 -35.22 -22.46 -28.90
CA SER A 2 -34.00 -21.96 -28.27
C SER A 2 -34.13 -20.46 -27.98
N ALA A 3 -33.82 -20.04 -26.75
CA ALA A 3 -33.85 -18.63 -26.36
C ALA A 3 -32.60 -17.87 -26.84
N PRO A 4 -32.74 -16.67 -27.42
CA PRO A 4 -31.60 -15.85 -27.81
C PRO A 4 -31.04 -15.01 -26.64
N MET A 5 -29.71 -14.98 -26.54
CA MET A 5 -28.94 -14.10 -25.66
C MET A 5 -28.98 -12.65 -26.20
N LEU A 6 -29.54 -11.72 -25.43
CA LEU A 6 -29.49 -10.29 -25.76
C LEU A 6 -28.16 -9.68 -25.33
N SER A 7 -27.45 -9.12 -26.31
CA SER A 7 -26.21 -8.37 -26.14
C SER A 7 -26.52 -6.98 -25.57
N ARG A 8 -26.21 -6.77 -24.28
CA ARG A 8 -26.39 -5.48 -23.60
C ARG A 8 -25.24 -4.54 -23.96
N ARG A 9 -25.25 -3.96 -25.16
CA ARG A 9 -24.50 -2.75 -25.48
C ARG A 9 -25.33 -1.53 -25.08
N LEU A 10 -25.03 -0.98 -23.92
CA LEU A 10 -25.38 0.40 -23.56
C LEU A 10 -24.11 1.05 -23.05
N LEU A 11 -23.58 2.01 -23.80
CA LEU A 11 -22.79 3.09 -23.20
C LEU A 11 -23.08 4.36 -23.97
N LEU A 12 -23.73 5.26 -23.23
CA LEU A 12 -23.96 6.67 -23.55
C LEU A 12 -22.64 7.37 -23.84
N THR A 13 -22.68 8.22 -24.85
CA THR A 13 -21.82 9.39 -24.98
C THR A 13 -22.19 10.40 -23.91
N GLU A 14 -21.32 10.63 -22.94
CA GLU A 14 -21.38 11.79 -22.05
C GLU A 14 -20.05 12.55 -22.19
N THR A 15 -20.14 13.72 -22.80
CA THR A 15 -19.09 14.74 -22.84
C THR A 15 -19.06 15.46 -21.50
N VAL A 16 -18.02 15.25 -20.70
CA VAL A 16 -17.73 16.12 -19.55
C VAL A 16 -16.33 16.70 -19.75
N SER A 17 -16.32 17.92 -20.27
CA SER A 17 -15.24 18.88 -20.05
C SER A 17 -15.27 19.30 -18.59
N SER A 18 -14.24 18.97 -17.82
CA SER A 18 -13.89 19.75 -16.64
C SER A 18 -12.42 19.59 -16.29
N ALA A 19 -11.74 20.73 -16.44
CA ALA A 19 -10.66 21.25 -15.61
C ALA A 19 -9.46 20.33 -15.31
N ALA A 20 -8.33 20.77 -15.84
CA ALA A 20 -7.00 20.32 -15.51
C ALA A 20 -6.77 20.23 -13.99
N ALA A 21 -6.55 19.01 -13.51
CA ALA A 21 -5.82 18.74 -12.28
C ALA A 21 -4.78 17.67 -12.60
N VAL A 22 -3.82 18.04 -13.45
CA VAL A 22 -2.58 17.28 -13.63
C VAL A 22 -1.95 17.15 -12.26
N GLY A 23 -1.77 15.90 -11.85
CA GLY A 23 -1.24 15.53 -10.55
C GLY A 23 -0.03 16.38 -10.19
N ARG A 24 -0.09 16.93 -8.99
CA ARG A 24 0.98 17.61 -8.27
C ARG A 24 2.11 16.61 -8.03
N TRP A 25 2.95 16.40 -9.04
CA TRP A 25 4.25 15.79 -8.85
C TRP A 25 5.09 16.82 -8.10
N SER A 26 5.37 16.49 -6.85
CA SER A 26 6.23 17.23 -5.95
C SER A 26 7.50 17.65 -6.68
N ARG A 27 7.66 18.96 -6.84
CA ARG A 27 8.92 19.59 -7.19
C ARG A 27 9.92 19.29 -6.07
N PHE A 28 10.66 18.20 -6.19
CA PHE A 28 11.95 18.09 -5.54
C PHE A 28 12.90 19.05 -6.25
N ALA A 29 12.80 20.33 -5.90
CA ALA A 29 13.84 21.29 -6.18
C ALA A 29 15.02 20.90 -5.30
N ILE A 30 15.93 20.10 -5.85
CA ILE A 30 17.24 19.88 -5.24
C ILE A 30 17.98 21.20 -5.45
N ASN A 31 18.10 21.94 -4.36
CA ASN A 31 18.84 23.19 -4.29
C ASN A 31 20.30 22.88 -4.67
N ALA A 32 20.71 23.29 -5.87
CA ALA A 32 22.07 23.14 -6.37
C ALA A 32 22.95 24.22 -5.73
N SER A 33 23.27 24.06 -4.45
CA SER A 33 24.29 24.85 -3.79
C SER A 33 25.36 23.93 -3.20
N VAL A 34 26.50 23.92 -3.89
CA VAL A 34 27.83 23.71 -3.32
C VAL A 34 28.10 22.29 -2.80
N TRP A 35 28.15 21.31 -3.71
CA TRP A 35 29.01 20.14 -3.50
C TRP A 35 30.43 20.49 -3.92
N SER A 36 31.17 21.08 -2.98
CA SER A 36 32.61 21.23 -3.06
C SER A 36 33.25 19.83 -3.08
N HIS A 37 33.48 19.29 -4.27
CA HIS A 37 34.19 18.03 -4.47
C HIS A 37 35.71 18.23 -4.22
N ASN A 38 36.10 18.40 -2.96
CA ASN A 38 37.49 18.29 -2.54
C ASN A 38 37.75 16.93 -1.87
N TRP A 39 37.29 15.85 -2.53
CA TRP A 39 37.50 14.48 -2.09
C TRP A 39 38.09 13.61 -3.20
N LEU A 40 39.00 14.17 -4.00
CA LEU A 40 39.94 13.38 -4.78
C LEU A 40 41.32 13.41 -4.10
N LYS A 41 41.40 12.71 -2.97
CA LYS A 41 42.61 11.99 -2.62
C LYS A 41 42.28 10.51 -2.71
N PRO A 42 42.69 9.80 -3.78
CA PRO A 42 42.60 8.37 -3.77
C PRO A 42 43.68 7.88 -2.81
N ALA A 43 43.29 7.60 -1.57
CA ALA A 43 44.00 6.58 -0.82
C ALA A 43 43.89 5.31 -1.68
N ALA A 44 45.02 4.84 -2.21
CA ALA A 44 45.08 3.61 -2.99
C ALA A 44 44.79 2.44 -2.04
N ILE A 45 43.51 2.21 -1.77
CA ILE A 45 43.03 0.99 -1.13
C ILE A 45 43.11 -0.06 -2.25
N SER A 46 44.18 -0.86 -2.24
CA SER A 46 44.24 -2.11 -3.00
C SER A 46 43.18 -3.04 -2.43
N LEU A 47 41.95 -2.86 -2.91
CA LEU A 47 40.84 -3.77 -2.74
C LEU A 47 41.16 -5.01 -3.57
N ASN A 48 42.03 -5.87 -3.03
CA ASN A 48 42.04 -7.28 -3.41
C ASN A 48 40.65 -7.81 -3.01
N ILE A 49 39.69 -7.71 -3.93
CA ILE A 49 38.35 -8.31 -3.82
C ILE A 49 38.39 -9.58 -4.68
N PRO A 50 38.90 -10.69 -4.15
CA PRO A 50 38.89 -11.95 -4.86
C PRO A 50 37.47 -12.52 -4.83
N GLY A 51 36.85 -12.67 -6.01
CA GLY A 51 35.73 -13.58 -6.29
C GLY A 51 34.33 -13.24 -5.74
N ILE A 52 34.20 -12.53 -4.62
CA ILE A 52 32.90 -12.25 -4.00
C ILE A 52 32.02 -11.26 -4.78
N MET A 53 32.63 -10.30 -5.51
CA MET A 53 31.85 -9.34 -6.30
C MET A 53 31.34 -9.93 -7.61
N GLU A 54 32.10 -10.85 -8.23
CA GLU A 54 31.74 -11.50 -9.50
C GLU A 54 30.49 -12.39 -9.34
N GLY A 55 30.40 -13.13 -8.23
CA GLY A 55 29.20 -13.91 -7.88
C GLY A 55 27.97 -13.04 -7.55
N LEU A 56 28.18 -11.84 -6.99
CA LEU A 56 27.10 -10.89 -6.71
C LEU A 56 26.50 -10.32 -8.01
N TRP A 57 27.33 -10.01 -9.00
CA TRP A 57 26.89 -9.53 -10.32
C TRP A 57 26.16 -10.60 -11.12
N ASP A 58 26.66 -11.84 -11.15
CA ASP A 58 25.98 -12.94 -11.85
C ASP A 58 24.62 -13.28 -11.18
N SER A 59 24.54 -13.25 -9.85
CA SER A 59 23.27 -13.44 -9.13
C SER A 59 22.24 -12.36 -9.45
N VAL A 60 22.65 -11.09 -9.55
CA VAL A 60 21.73 -9.99 -9.88
C VAL A 60 21.27 -10.07 -11.34
N LEU A 61 22.18 -10.37 -12.27
CA LEU A 61 21.83 -10.53 -13.69
C LEU A 61 20.96 -11.77 -13.94
N ARG A 62 21.13 -12.85 -13.16
CA ARG A 62 20.32 -14.07 -13.25
C ARG A 62 19.00 -14.02 -12.48
N ALA A 63 18.83 -13.10 -11.52
CA ALA A 63 17.60 -12.99 -10.71
C ALA A 63 16.38 -12.42 -11.47
N VAL A 64 16.54 -11.97 -12.72
CA VAL A 64 15.43 -11.44 -13.52
C VAL A 64 14.50 -12.58 -13.97
N PRO A 65 13.18 -12.46 -13.78
CA PRO A 65 12.22 -13.45 -14.27
C PRO A 65 12.40 -13.70 -15.77
N LYS A 66 12.75 -14.94 -16.15
CA LYS A 66 13.00 -15.31 -17.55
C LYS A 66 11.79 -15.09 -18.46
N LYS A 67 10.57 -15.23 -17.91
CA LYS A 67 9.29 -15.16 -18.65
C LYS A 67 8.20 -14.51 -17.79
N LYS A 68 7.27 -13.82 -18.46
CA LYS A 68 6.06 -13.25 -17.83
C LYS A 68 5.13 -14.36 -17.35
N THR A 69 4.55 -14.22 -16.15
CA THR A 69 3.58 -15.18 -15.64
C THR A 69 2.24 -15.11 -16.39
N SER A 70 1.62 -16.25 -16.69
CA SER A 70 0.26 -16.33 -17.25
C SER A 70 -0.79 -15.68 -16.33
N HIS A 71 -1.92 -15.23 -16.90
CA HIS A 71 -3.04 -14.69 -16.13
C HIS A 71 -3.55 -15.66 -15.05
N MET A 72 -3.68 -16.94 -15.37
CA MET A 72 -4.10 -18.00 -14.43
C MET A 72 -3.17 -18.09 -13.21
N LYS A 73 -1.85 -18.27 -13.43
CA LYS A 73 -0.84 -18.32 -12.35
C LYS A 73 -0.84 -17.05 -11.48
N LYS A 74 -1.04 -15.87 -12.08
CA LYS A 74 -1.16 -14.60 -11.33
C LYS A 74 -2.41 -14.60 -10.44
N ARG A 75 -3.58 -14.98 -10.97
CA ARG A 75 -4.84 -15.04 -10.23
C ARG A 75 -4.80 -16.04 -9.08
N HIS A 76 -4.27 -17.24 -9.29
CA HIS A 76 -4.13 -18.22 -8.19
C HIS A 76 -3.19 -17.72 -7.10
N ARG A 77 -2.06 -17.11 -7.46
CA ARG A 77 -1.15 -16.53 -6.46
C ARG A 77 -1.78 -15.37 -5.68
N GLN A 78 -2.65 -14.57 -6.30
CA GLN A 78 -3.23 -13.38 -5.68
C GLN A 78 -4.51 -13.67 -4.89
N MET A 79 -5.37 -14.56 -5.40
CA MET A 79 -6.74 -14.71 -4.89
C MET A 79 -7.02 -16.06 -4.21
N ALA A 80 -6.26 -17.13 -4.51
CA ALA A 80 -6.53 -18.43 -3.90
C ALA A 80 -6.15 -18.40 -2.41
N GLY A 81 -7.14 -18.54 -1.52
CA GLY A 81 -6.94 -18.58 -0.07
C GLY A 81 -6.51 -17.26 0.58
N LYS A 82 -6.48 -16.15 -0.17
CA LYS A 82 -6.05 -14.82 0.29
C LYS A 82 -7.21 -13.82 0.46
N ALA A 83 -8.45 -14.32 0.46
CA ALA A 83 -9.61 -13.48 0.70
C ALA A 83 -9.59 -12.90 2.12
N LEU A 84 -10.10 -11.68 2.26
CA LEU A 84 -10.32 -11.08 3.58
C LEU A 84 -11.36 -11.91 4.32
N LYS A 85 -11.03 -12.34 5.54
CA LYS A 85 -11.95 -13.12 6.38
C LYS A 85 -12.98 -12.20 7.01
N ASP A 86 -14.24 -12.61 6.99
CA ASP A 86 -15.31 -11.86 7.65
C ASP A 86 -15.18 -11.90 9.17
N VAL A 87 -15.33 -10.74 9.81
CA VAL A 87 -15.31 -10.62 11.26
C VAL A 87 -16.69 -10.93 11.82
N LYS A 88 -16.91 -12.18 12.22
CA LYS A 88 -18.19 -12.65 12.80
C LYS A 88 -18.37 -12.29 14.28
N SER A 89 -17.32 -11.81 14.93
CA SER A 89 -17.27 -11.60 16.38
C SER A 89 -17.81 -10.22 16.81
N LEU A 90 -18.85 -9.71 16.16
CA LEU A 90 -19.45 -8.40 16.43
C LEU A 90 -20.67 -8.57 17.35
N SER A 91 -20.77 -7.74 18.38
CA SER A 91 -21.93 -7.70 19.29
C SER A 91 -22.33 -6.25 19.57
N THR A 92 -23.55 -6.04 20.04
CA THR A 92 -24.03 -4.71 20.43
C THR A 92 -23.47 -4.29 21.80
N CYS A 93 -23.18 -3.00 21.97
CA CYS A 93 -22.77 -2.45 23.25
C CYS A 93 -23.97 -2.21 24.16
N SER A 94 -23.91 -2.68 25.40
CA SER A 94 -24.96 -2.46 26.42
C SER A 94 -25.10 -1.01 26.89
N GLY A 95 -24.06 -0.18 26.72
CA GLY A 95 -24.08 1.23 27.14
C GLY A 95 -24.61 2.16 26.06
N CYS A 96 -23.99 2.17 24.87
CA CYS A 96 -24.33 3.09 23.78
C CYS A 96 -25.15 2.48 22.63
N GLY A 97 -25.42 1.17 22.64
CA GLY A 97 -26.15 0.47 21.56
C GLY A 97 -25.36 0.25 20.26
N GLN A 98 -24.17 0.84 20.10
CA GLN A 98 -23.37 0.71 18.89
C GLN A 98 -22.72 -0.68 18.77
N VAL A 99 -22.39 -1.08 17.53
CA VAL A 99 -21.69 -2.34 17.25
C VAL A 99 -20.25 -2.26 17.75
N LYS A 100 -19.85 -3.26 18.53
CA LYS A 100 -18.50 -3.45 19.06
C LYS A 100 -18.00 -4.87 18.77
N ARG A 101 -16.73 -5.15 19.08
CA ARG A 101 -16.22 -6.53 19.12
C ARG A 101 -16.63 -7.20 20.43
N SER A 102 -17.00 -8.47 20.35
CA SER A 102 -17.56 -9.28 21.46
C SER A 102 -16.71 -9.30 22.75
N HIS A 103 -15.39 -9.27 22.64
CA HIS A 103 -14.47 -9.32 23.79
C HIS A 103 -13.62 -8.04 23.96
N VAL A 104 -14.07 -6.92 23.39
CA VAL A 104 -13.37 -5.64 23.51
C VAL A 104 -14.32 -4.62 24.13
N LEU A 105 -13.78 -3.73 24.97
CA LEU A 105 -14.53 -2.59 25.48
C LEU A 105 -14.98 -1.69 24.32
N CYS A 106 -16.15 -1.07 24.46
CA CYS A 106 -16.66 -0.20 23.40
C CYS A 106 -15.77 1.04 23.28
N PRO A 107 -15.24 1.36 22.08
CA PRO A 107 -14.35 2.51 21.91
C PRO A 107 -15.05 3.82 22.26
N HIS A 108 -16.34 3.95 21.93
CA HIS A 108 -17.12 5.16 22.17
C HIS A 108 -17.39 5.39 23.67
N CYS A 109 -17.85 4.37 24.39
CA CYS A 109 -18.07 4.50 25.85
C CYS A 109 -16.77 4.81 26.59
N VAL A 110 -15.67 4.13 26.22
CA VAL A 110 -14.36 4.36 26.84
C VAL A 110 -13.87 5.78 26.56
N GLU A 111 -14.08 6.30 25.35
CA GLU A 111 -13.69 7.67 25.02
C GLU A 111 -14.47 8.71 25.84
N SER A 112 -15.78 8.53 26.00
CA SER A 112 -16.62 9.43 26.82
C SER A 112 -16.18 9.44 28.28
N VAL A 113 -15.95 8.28 28.89
CA VAL A 113 -15.48 8.18 30.28
C VAL A 113 -14.11 8.82 30.45
N LYS A 114 -13.18 8.57 29.51
CA LYS A 114 -11.86 9.20 29.52
C LYS A 114 -11.93 10.73 29.45
N LYS A 115 -12.84 11.29 28.65
CA LYS A 115 -13.04 12.74 28.55
C LYS A 115 -13.52 13.33 29.89
N GLN A 116 -14.48 12.68 30.53
CA GLN A 116 -14.99 13.09 31.84
C GLN A 116 -13.88 13.07 32.91
N TRP A 117 -13.10 11.99 33.00
CA TRP A 117 -12.02 11.90 33.99
C TRP A 117 -10.93 12.96 33.79
N LYS A 118 -10.61 13.31 32.54
CA LYS A 118 -9.66 14.41 32.25
C LYS A 118 -10.21 15.77 32.70
N GLN A 119 -11.51 16.01 32.52
CA GLN A 119 -12.15 17.25 32.97
C GLN A 119 -12.12 17.35 34.49
N THR A 120 -12.43 16.26 35.20
CA THR A 120 -12.36 16.20 36.68
C THR A 120 -10.94 16.41 37.22
N GLN A 121 -9.90 15.94 36.53
CA GLN A 121 -8.50 16.15 36.96
C GLN A 121 -8.00 17.59 36.77
N THR A 122 -8.68 18.37 35.92
CA THR A 122 -8.27 19.76 35.60
C THR A 122 -9.00 20.78 36.48
N ALA A 123 -10.04 20.35 37.20
CA ALA A 123 -10.80 21.15 38.16
C ALA A 123 -10.24 20.96 39.58
#